data_AF-A0A7X8IKU4-F1
#
_entry.id   AF-A0A7X8IKU4-F1
#
_cell.length_a   1.000
_cell.length_b   1.000
_cell.length_c   1.000
_cell.angle_alpha   90.00
_cell.angle_beta   90.00
_cell.angle_gamma   90.00
#
_symmetry.space_group_name_H-M   'P 1'
#
loop_
_entity.id
_entity.type
_entity.pdbx_description
1 polymer ?
#
loop_
_entity_poly.entity_id
_entity_poly.type
_entity_poly.pdbx_seq_one_letter_code
_entity_poly.pdbx_strand_id
1 'polypeptide(L)'
;MSRRKIVLDPGHGGQDRANRGPTGYIEADGVLDIALRLKPLLTKVFDVYLTREVDTTVPLYDRAKIANDWGVDLLISIHTNANSSAAQGIETFHSKIGEWGGLFHDEAKYIAQFVQEELVKATGLRDRGIKTRIIDRKDSPLYGMDYYAVIRRAKCPAIIIEAGFHSNPREEALLKTTDFRQKIAEAIALGLKKAYKEDDQDRLTFIIGEATATREQARAWLQQKAPDWGFLVDLYWDIASEYRIRPDIALCQACKETGFFRFGGIVQPWQNNFCGLGATGQVSDGNTPLLGADPNRVRFQKEVHGAIFIDRATGVEAHIQHLFAYATKENLPGGKVLLSPRFNLVKRGSAQYVEHLGAAENPSGVGWAYPGVDYGKSIVRDYLDRLLVYVAPPSPPPLNPEQTETIRELQSQVKQLQQELNQNQNELARYRQAVAAIQETVREL
;
A
#
# COMPACT_ATOMS: atom_id res chain seq x y z
N MET A 1 -20.12 -12.76 4.09
CA MET A 1 -20.40 -12.44 5.52
C MET A 1 -21.07 -11.06 5.56
N SER A 2 -21.90 -10.76 6.57
CA SER A 2 -22.44 -9.41 6.76
C SER A 2 -21.31 -8.46 7.17
N ARG A 3 -21.28 -7.24 6.61
CA ARG A 3 -20.31 -6.21 7.00
C ARG A 3 -20.57 -5.77 8.44
N ARG A 4 -19.49 -5.46 9.17
CA ARG A 4 -19.60 -4.87 10.50
C ARG A 4 -20.25 -3.48 10.41
N LYS A 5 -21.14 -3.20 11.35
CA LYS A 5 -21.84 -1.92 11.47
C LYS A 5 -21.11 -1.00 12.43
N ILE A 6 -20.82 0.22 12.01
CA ILE A 6 -20.15 1.23 12.83
C ILE A 6 -21.03 2.47 12.94
N VAL A 7 -21.18 3.00 14.14
CA VAL A 7 -21.78 4.32 14.38
C VAL A 7 -20.69 5.33 14.67
N LEU A 8 -20.69 6.42 13.92
CA LEU A 8 -19.93 7.62 14.21
C LEU A 8 -20.85 8.61 14.94
N ASP A 9 -20.45 9.02 16.13
CA ASP A 9 -21.15 10.01 16.94
C ASP A 9 -20.36 11.32 16.98
N PRO A 10 -20.60 12.26 16.05
CA PRO A 10 -20.04 13.59 16.18
C PRO A 10 -20.67 14.29 17.39
N GLY A 11 -19.84 14.57 18.40
CA GLY A 11 -20.26 15.16 19.67
C GLY A 11 -21.01 16.49 19.51
N HIS A 12 -21.80 16.88 20.51
CA HIS A 12 -22.51 18.17 20.54
C HIS A 12 -23.54 18.35 19.39
N GLY A 13 -23.90 19.59 19.04
CA GLY A 13 -24.78 19.91 17.90
C GLY A 13 -26.09 20.59 18.28
N GLY A 14 -26.62 21.40 17.35
CA GLY A 14 -27.82 22.21 17.55
C GLY A 14 -27.62 23.24 18.66
N GLN A 15 -28.28 23.06 19.80
CA GLN A 15 -28.17 23.99 20.94
C GLN A 15 -26.87 23.81 21.75
N ASP A 16 -26.23 22.63 21.70
CA ASP A 16 -24.98 22.38 22.40
C ASP A 16 -23.79 22.83 21.54
N ARG A 17 -23.38 24.09 21.71
CA ARG A 17 -22.30 24.75 20.93
C ARG A 17 -21.41 25.65 21.79
N ALA A 18 -21.36 25.34 23.09
CA ALA A 18 -20.63 26.13 24.09
C ALA A 18 -19.11 25.93 24.00
N ASN A 19 -18.66 24.75 23.57
CA ASN A 19 -17.25 24.42 23.43
C ASN A 19 -16.65 25.11 22.20
N ARG A 20 -15.80 26.11 22.48
CA ARG A 20 -15.22 27.00 21.47
C ARG A 20 -13.75 27.25 21.75
N GLY A 21 -12.97 27.30 20.69
CA GLY A 21 -11.59 27.74 20.74
C GLY A 21 -11.46 29.27 20.81
N PRO A 22 -10.29 29.78 21.24
CA PRO A 22 -10.09 31.21 21.49
C PRO A 22 -10.18 32.09 20.23
N THR A 23 -10.06 31.50 19.03
CA THR A 23 -10.11 32.23 17.75
C THR A 23 -11.30 31.83 16.87
N GLY A 24 -12.30 31.14 17.44
CA GLY A 24 -13.60 30.92 16.81
C GLY A 24 -13.85 29.51 16.27
N TYR A 25 -12.99 28.52 16.56
CA TYR A 25 -13.35 27.12 16.31
C TYR A 25 -14.55 26.72 17.18
N ILE A 26 -15.56 26.05 16.61
CA ILE A 26 -16.70 25.50 17.35
C ILE A 26 -16.60 23.99 17.27
N GLU A 27 -16.51 23.31 18.42
CA GLU A 27 -16.31 21.86 18.47
C GLU A 27 -17.37 21.10 17.67
N ALA A 28 -18.65 21.46 17.86
CA ALA A 28 -19.79 20.83 17.18
C ALA A 28 -19.66 20.81 15.65
N ASP A 29 -19.05 21.83 15.04
CA ASP A 29 -18.85 21.92 13.59
C ASP A 29 -17.65 21.07 13.14
N GLY A 30 -16.53 21.21 13.84
CA GLY A 30 -15.31 20.50 13.46
C GLY A 30 -15.44 18.98 13.57
N VAL A 31 -16.11 18.48 14.62
CA VAL A 31 -16.33 17.04 14.81
C VAL A 31 -17.36 16.48 13.83
N LEU A 32 -18.35 17.28 13.41
CA LEU A 32 -19.27 16.90 12.33
C LEU A 32 -18.53 16.78 11.00
N ASP A 33 -17.70 17.76 10.65
CA ASP A 33 -16.91 17.72 9.41
C ASP A 33 -15.94 16.51 9.39
N ILE A 34 -15.28 16.20 10.52
CA ILE A 34 -14.45 15.00 10.65
C ILE A 34 -15.28 13.73 10.43
N ALA A 35 -16.45 13.61 11.05
CA ALA A 35 -17.32 12.44 10.91
C ALA A 35 -17.82 12.26 9.46
N LEU A 36 -18.19 13.34 8.78
CA LEU A 36 -18.65 13.33 7.39
C LEU A 36 -17.52 12.96 6.42
N ARG A 37 -16.27 13.32 6.70
CA ARG A 37 -15.09 12.87 5.95
C ARG A 37 -14.77 11.40 6.20
N LEU A 38 -14.94 10.95 7.44
CA LEU A 38 -14.66 9.58 7.86
C LEU A 38 -15.66 8.58 7.24
N LYS A 39 -16.94 8.94 7.15
CA LYS A 39 -18.01 8.08 6.60
C LYS A 39 -17.66 7.43 5.26
N PRO A 40 -17.31 8.16 4.18
CA PRO A 40 -16.99 7.55 2.88
C PRO A 40 -15.70 6.71 2.90
N LEU A 41 -14.75 7.01 3.79
CA LEU A 41 -13.54 6.20 3.95
C LEU A 41 -13.85 4.83 4.54
N LEU A 42 -14.81 4.78 5.47
CA LEU A 42 -15.25 3.55 6.13
C LEU A 42 -16.31 2.77 5.37
N THR A 43 -17.19 3.43 4.61
CA THR A 43 -18.30 2.79 3.86
C THR A 43 -17.83 1.77 2.81
N LYS A 44 -16.54 1.81 2.45
CA LYS A 44 -15.92 0.81 1.57
C LYS A 44 -15.85 -0.59 2.21
N VAL A 45 -15.82 -0.66 3.54
CA VAL A 45 -15.54 -1.88 4.33
C VAL A 45 -16.66 -2.15 5.35
N PHE A 46 -17.20 -1.10 5.95
CA PHE A 46 -18.20 -1.16 7.03
C PHE A 46 -19.55 -0.61 6.57
N ASP A 47 -20.61 -1.02 7.26
CA ASP A 47 -21.91 -0.34 7.19
C ASP A 47 -21.88 0.82 8.19
N VAL A 48 -21.80 2.05 7.69
CA VAL A 48 -21.50 3.23 8.53
C VAL A 48 -22.73 4.11 8.70
N TYR A 49 -23.04 4.42 9.95
CA TYR A 49 -24.15 5.29 10.34
C TYR A 49 -23.64 6.45 11.18
N LEU A 50 -24.40 7.55 11.22
CA LEU A 50 -24.09 8.71 12.05
C LEU A 50 -25.24 9.00 13.00
N THR A 51 -24.93 9.42 14.22
CA THR A 51 -25.97 9.93 15.15
C THR A 51 -26.58 11.24 14.66
N ARG A 52 -25.81 12.04 13.91
CA ARG A 52 -26.26 13.22 13.16
C ARG A 52 -25.38 13.46 11.93
N GLU A 53 -26.00 13.87 10.83
CA GLU A 53 -25.32 14.25 9.57
C GLU A 53 -25.36 15.75 9.30
N VAL A 54 -26.09 16.49 10.13
CA VAL A 54 -26.27 17.94 10.07
C VAL A 54 -26.12 18.54 11.47
N ASP A 55 -26.11 19.87 11.57
CA ASP A 55 -26.11 20.56 12.86
C ASP A 55 -27.50 20.46 13.52
N THR A 56 -27.70 19.41 14.31
CA THR A 56 -28.92 19.17 15.06
C THR A 56 -28.58 18.65 16.46
N THR A 57 -29.50 18.86 17.40
CA THR A 57 -29.35 18.35 18.77
C THR A 57 -29.69 16.87 18.82
N VAL A 58 -28.71 16.06 19.25
CA VAL A 58 -28.91 14.66 19.65
C VAL A 58 -28.68 14.59 21.16
N PRO A 59 -29.73 14.30 21.97
CA PRO A 59 -29.59 14.18 23.41
C PRO A 59 -28.56 13.12 23.80
N LEU A 60 -27.82 13.37 24.89
CA LEU A 60 -26.70 12.52 25.32
C LEU A 60 -27.05 11.03 25.43
N TYR A 61 -28.23 10.71 25.95
CA TYR A 61 -28.68 9.33 26.11
C TYR A 61 -29.18 8.69 24.81
N ASP A 62 -29.65 9.50 23.87
CA ASP A 62 -30.13 9.02 22.57
C ASP A 62 -28.97 8.58 21.68
N ARG A 63 -27.78 9.16 21.84
CA ARG A 63 -26.56 8.77 21.08
C ARG A 63 -26.25 7.28 21.20
N ALA A 64 -26.20 6.78 22.44
CA ALA A 64 -26.00 5.35 22.70
C ALA A 64 -27.24 4.52 22.32
N LYS A 65 -28.45 5.08 22.50
CA LYS A 65 -29.69 4.41 22.10
C LYS A 65 -29.73 4.12 20.60
N ILE A 66 -29.37 5.10 19.76
CA ILE A 66 -29.30 4.96 18.30
C ILE A 66 -28.39 3.79 17.91
N ALA A 67 -27.20 3.71 18.49
CA ALA A 67 -26.27 2.61 18.26
C ALA A 67 -26.84 1.25 18.70
N ASN A 68 -27.48 1.21 19.87
CA ASN A 68 -28.10 0.00 20.39
C ASN A 68 -29.26 -0.48 19.52
N ASP A 69 -30.12 0.42 19.06
CA ASP A 69 -31.28 0.12 18.22
C ASP A 69 -30.86 -0.44 16.85
N TRP A 70 -29.74 0.03 16.30
CA TRP A 70 -29.18 -0.49 15.05
C TRP A 70 -28.39 -1.80 15.21
N GLY A 71 -28.11 -2.20 16.46
CA GLY A 71 -27.30 -3.37 16.77
C GLY A 71 -25.91 -3.29 16.15
N VAL A 72 -25.22 -2.17 16.38
CA VAL A 72 -23.90 -1.93 15.77
C VAL A 72 -22.77 -2.65 16.50
N ASP A 73 -21.69 -2.91 15.78
CA ASP A 73 -20.51 -3.62 16.28
C ASP A 73 -19.48 -2.67 16.92
N LEU A 74 -19.59 -1.36 16.69
CA LEU A 74 -18.72 -0.34 17.26
C LEU A 74 -19.40 1.03 17.29
N LEU A 75 -19.25 1.75 18.41
CA LEU A 75 -19.56 3.17 18.54
C LEU A 75 -18.27 3.99 18.67
N ILE A 76 -18.13 5.03 17.85
CA ILE A 76 -17.01 5.98 17.90
C ILE A 76 -17.56 7.37 18.12
N SER A 77 -17.37 7.93 19.31
CA SER A 77 -17.69 9.33 19.59
C SER A 77 -16.50 10.22 19.27
N ILE A 78 -16.71 11.28 18.50
CA ILE A 78 -15.65 12.17 18.00
C ILE A 78 -15.79 13.54 18.66
N HIS A 79 -14.73 13.96 19.34
CA HIS A 79 -14.64 15.17 20.15
C HIS A 79 -13.30 15.90 19.92
N THR A 80 -13.21 17.13 20.44
CA THR A 80 -11.95 17.85 20.63
C THR A 80 -11.90 18.41 22.04
N ASN A 81 -10.76 18.29 22.69
CA ASN A 81 -10.64 18.53 24.12
C ASN A 81 -10.55 20.03 24.45
N ALA A 82 -10.76 20.35 25.72
CA ALA A 82 -10.56 21.69 26.25
C ALA A 82 -10.04 21.64 27.69
N ASN A 83 -9.05 22.49 27.96
CA ASN A 83 -8.56 22.77 29.31
C ASN A 83 -7.82 24.13 29.28
N SER A 84 -6.76 24.31 30.06
CA SER A 84 -5.86 25.46 29.93
C SER A 84 -5.30 25.60 28.50
N SER A 85 -4.87 26.81 28.15
CA SER A 85 -4.28 27.11 26.84
C SER A 85 -2.96 26.37 26.57
N ALA A 86 -2.34 25.78 27.59
CA ALA A 86 -1.11 24.98 27.49
C ALA A 86 -1.37 23.47 27.32
N ALA A 87 -2.59 23.00 27.60
CA ALA A 87 -2.95 21.61 27.37
C ALA A 87 -2.89 21.28 25.87
N GLN A 88 -2.38 20.10 25.52
CA GLN A 88 -2.14 19.71 24.13
C GLN A 88 -2.08 18.19 24.00
N GLY A 89 -2.31 17.69 22.80
CA GLY A 89 -2.21 16.28 22.43
C GLY A 89 -3.55 15.58 22.20
N ILE A 90 -3.45 14.33 21.77
CA ILE A 90 -4.59 13.46 21.45
C ILE A 90 -4.73 12.37 22.51
N GLU A 91 -5.96 12.09 22.94
CA GLU A 91 -6.29 10.94 23.79
C GLU A 91 -7.52 10.20 23.26
N THR A 92 -7.59 8.90 23.52
CA THR A 92 -8.76 8.08 23.18
C THR A 92 -9.26 7.38 24.44
N PHE A 93 -10.50 7.65 24.85
CA PHE A 93 -11.16 6.90 25.91
C PHE A 93 -11.81 5.64 25.35
N HIS A 94 -11.86 4.57 26.13
CA HIS A 94 -12.55 3.34 25.76
C HIS A 94 -13.42 2.82 26.91
N SER A 95 -14.45 2.05 26.57
CA SER A 95 -15.32 1.41 27.56
C SER A 95 -14.55 0.45 28.46
N LYS A 96 -14.90 0.45 29.75
CA LYS A 96 -14.36 -0.47 30.76
C LYS A 96 -15.47 -1.22 31.49
N ILE A 97 -16.45 -0.50 32.04
CA ILE A 97 -17.59 -1.08 32.75
C ILE A 97 -18.84 -0.26 32.41
N GLY A 98 -19.63 -0.77 31.46
CA GLY A 98 -20.90 -0.16 31.04
C GLY A 98 -22.12 -0.75 31.77
N GLU A 99 -23.32 -0.35 31.33
CA GLU A 99 -24.62 -0.93 31.76
C GLU A 99 -24.72 -2.43 31.44
N TRP A 100 -23.87 -2.90 30.52
CA TRP A 100 -23.72 -4.30 30.11
C TRP A 100 -22.48 -4.96 30.73
N GLY A 101 -21.93 -4.40 31.82
CA GLY A 101 -20.72 -4.91 32.47
C GLY A 101 -19.44 -4.64 31.66
N GLY A 102 -18.43 -5.48 31.86
CA GLY A 102 -17.13 -5.39 31.17
C GLY A 102 -17.05 -6.08 29.81
N LEU A 103 -18.19 -6.50 29.25
CA LEU A 103 -18.26 -7.38 28.06
C LEU A 103 -17.45 -6.86 26.86
N PHE A 104 -17.44 -5.55 26.66
CA PHE A 104 -16.84 -4.92 25.49
C PHE A 104 -15.47 -4.30 25.76
N HIS A 105 -14.91 -4.51 26.96
CA HIS A 105 -13.69 -3.82 27.40
C HIS A 105 -12.49 -4.12 26.52
N ASP A 106 -12.19 -5.40 26.30
CA ASP A 106 -10.97 -5.81 25.61
C ASP A 106 -10.97 -5.39 24.14
N GLU A 107 -12.12 -5.54 23.45
CA GLU A 107 -12.27 -5.10 22.06
C GLU A 107 -12.20 -3.58 21.94
N ALA A 108 -12.87 -2.82 22.82
CA ALA A 108 -12.79 -1.35 22.80
C ALA A 108 -11.38 -0.85 23.10
N LYS A 109 -10.68 -1.48 24.04
CA LYS A 109 -9.27 -1.17 24.37
C LYS A 109 -8.36 -1.44 23.18
N TYR A 110 -8.53 -2.59 22.51
CA TYR A 110 -7.75 -2.98 21.35
C TYR A 110 -7.94 -2.00 20.19
N ILE A 111 -9.20 -1.64 19.88
CA ILE A 111 -9.52 -0.67 18.82
C ILE A 111 -8.97 0.72 19.17
N ALA A 112 -9.14 1.19 20.40
CA ALA A 112 -8.63 2.48 20.84
C ALA A 112 -7.11 2.58 20.68
N GLN A 113 -6.37 1.49 20.92
CA GLN A 113 -4.92 1.47 20.75
C GLN A 113 -4.51 1.76 19.31
N PHE A 114 -5.08 1.06 18.32
CA PHE A 114 -4.76 1.30 16.91
C PHE A 114 -5.18 2.68 16.42
N VAL A 115 -6.36 3.15 16.84
CA VAL A 115 -6.84 4.48 16.46
C VAL A 115 -5.95 5.57 17.05
N GLN A 116 -5.55 5.45 18.32
CA GLN A 116 -4.64 6.38 18.99
C GLN A 116 -3.28 6.43 18.27
N GLU A 117 -2.69 5.27 17.97
CA GLU A 117 -1.38 5.18 17.30
C GLU A 117 -1.39 5.87 15.93
N GLU A 118 -2.40 5.62 15.10
CA GLU A 118 -2.49 6.24 13.78
C GLU A 118 -2.78 7.74 13.84
N LEU A 119 -3.61 8.18 14.80
CA LEU A 119 -3.87 9.61 15.02
C LEU A 119 -2.59 10.36 15.39
N VAL A 120 -1.82 9.83 16.35
CA VAL A 120 -0.54 10.43 16.78
C VAL A 120 0.44 10.47 15.62
N LYS A 121 0.57 9.35 14.88
CA LYS A 121 1.49 9.25 13.75
C LYS A 121 1.16 10.23 12.62
N ALA A 122 -0.13 10.36 12.27
CA ALA A 122 -0.55 11.22 11.18
C ALA A 122 -0.46 12.71 11.57
N THR A 123 -0.95 13.06 12.76
CA THR A 123 -1.07 14.46 13.17
C THR A 123 0.22 15.05 13.72
N GLY A 124 1.11 14.21 14.27
CA GLY A 124 2.31 14.64 14.99
C GLY A 124 2.02 15.35 16.32
N LEU A 125 0.76 15.35 16.79
CA LEU A 125 0.40 15.89 18.10
C LEU A 125 0.88 14.99 19.23
N ARG A 126 1.01 15.56 20.43
CA ARG A 126 1.48 14.84 21.62
C ARG A 126 0.58 13.64 21.91
N ASP A 127 1.20 12.46 22.06
CA ASP A 127 0.49 11.27 22.52
C ASP A 127 0.16 11.37 24.02
N ARG A 128 -1.13 11.24 24.36
CA ARG A 128 -1.62 11.18 25.74
C ARG A 128 -2.16 9.79 26.10
N GLY A 129 -2.03 8.84 25.18
CA GLY A 129 -2.41 7.44 25.31
C GLY A 129 -3.91 7.18 25.31
N ILE A 130 -4.24 5.90 25.45
CA ILE A 130 -5.60 5.43 25.68
C ILE A 130 -5.97 5.50 27.16
N LYS A 131 -7.23 5.80 27.46
CA LYS A 131 -7.70 6.07 28.82
C LYS A 131 -9.03 5.41 29.15
N THR A 132 -9.25 5.22 30.44
CA THR A 132 -10.58 4.93 31.00
C THR A 132 -10.89 6.00 32.05
N ARG A 133 -12.18 6.30 32.25
CA ARG A 133 -12.62 7.19 33.31
C ARG A 133 -13.87 6.59 33.93
N ILE A 134 -13.84 6.35 35.23
CA ILE A 134 -14.96 5.75 35.97
C ILE A 134 -15.60 6.77 36.92
N ILE A 135 -16.83 6.50 37.32
CA ILE A 135 -17.52 7.23 38.38
C ILE A 135 -17.00 6.69 39.71
N ASP A 136 -16.24 7.51 40.44
CA ASP A 136 -15.58 7.16 41.70
C ASP A 136 -16.34 7.65 42.96
N ARG A 137 -17.47 8.34 42.75
CA ARG A 137 -18.35 8.80 43.82
C ARG A 137 -19.15 7.62 44.40
N LYS A 138 -18.82 7.18 45.61
CA LYS A 138 -19.35 5.97 46.27
C LYS A 138 -20.87 5.97 46.51
N ASP A 139 -21.48 7.14 46.63
CA ASP A 139 -22.93 7.33 46.81
C ASP A 139 -23.70 7.31 45.47
N SER A 140 -23.01 7.26 44.33
CA SER A 140 -23.63 7.19 43.02
C SER A 140 -24.18 5.78 42.77
N PRO A 141 -25.41 5.63 42.25
CA PRO A 141 -25.91 4.34 41.79
C PRO A 141 -25.10 3.79 40.60
N LEU A 142 -24.22 4.61 40.00
CA LEU A 142 -23.35 4.24 38.89
C LEU A 142 -21.88 4.09 39.32
N TYR A 143 -21.60 3.98 40.62
CA TYR A 143 -20.23 3.83 41.14
C TYR A 143 -19.51 2.66 40.46
N GLY A 144 -18.27 2.90 40.03
CA GLY A 144 -17.42 1.92 39.33
C GLY A 144 -17.70 1.79 37.82
N MET A 145 -18.77 2.39 37.30
CA MET A 145 -19.08 2.37 35.87
C MET A 145 -18.34 3.48 35.11
N ASP A 146 -18.27 3.36 33.79
CA ASP A 146 -17.68 4.37 32.90
C ASP A 146 -18.34 5.75 33.10
N TYR A 147 -17.56 6.81 33.13
CA TYR A 147 -18.00 8.17 33.42
C TYR A 147 -18.85 8.76 32.30
N TYR A 148 -18.42 8.59 31.05
CA TYR A 148 -19.11 9.16 29.90
C TYR A 148 -20.34 8.33 29.54
N ALA A 149 -21.51 8.97 29.48
CA ALA A 149 -22.76 8.26 29.27
C ALA A 149 -22.83 7.56 27.91
N VAL A 150 -22.24 8.13 26.85
CA VAL A 150 -22.27 7.55 25.50
C VAL A 150 -21.61 6.17 25.45
N ILE A 151 -20.46 5.98 26.11
CA ILE A 151 -19.79 4.66 26.18
C ILE A 151 -20.39 3.77 27.28
N ARG A 152 -20.83 4.34 28.42
CA ARG A 152 -21.43 3.57 29.52
C ARG A 152 -22.70 2.84 29.07
N ARG A 153 -23.51 3.47 28.20
CA ARG A 153 -24.82 2.97 27.78
C ARG A 153 -24.80 2.15 26.48
N ALA A 154 -23.66 2.13 25.77
CA ALA A 154 -23.51 1.40 24.53
C ALA A 154 -23.50 -0.12 24.77
N LYS A 155 -24.28 -0.85 23.97
CA LYS A 155 -24.34 -2.32 23.93
C LYS A 155 -23.39 -2.88 22.87
N CYS A 156 -22.21 -2.29 22.77
CA CYS A 156 -21.14 -2.65 21.85
C CYS A 156 -19.82 -2.08 22.39
N PRO A 157 -18.66 -2.47 21.82
CA PRO A 157 -17.41 -1.72 21.99
C PRO A 157 -17.63 -0.24 21.69
N ALA A 158 -17.11 0.63 22.54
CA ALA A 158 -17.28 2.08 22.40
C ALA A 158 -16.02 2.85 22.78
N ILE A 159 -15.66 3.81 21.93
CA ILE A 159 -14.51 4.71 22.14
C ILE A 159 -14.93 6.18 22.01
N ILE A 160 -14.20 7.07 22.68
CA ILE A 160 -14.30 8.52 22.53
C ILE A 160 -12.94 9.05 22.12
N ILE A 161 -12.87 9.72 20.98
CA ILE A 161 -11.64 10.31 20.45
C ILE A 161 -11.63 11.79 20.80
N GLU A 162 -10.58 12.25 21.46
CA GLU A 162 -10.29 13.66 21.71
C GLU A 162 -9.18 14.10 20.76
N ALA A 163 -9.57 14.60 19.57
CA ALA A 163 -8.67 14.80 18.42
C ALA A 163 -7.82 16.09 18.49
N GLY A 164 -7.35 16.47 19.68
CA GLY A 164 -6.61 17.70 19.97
C GLY A 164 -7.39 18.68 20.84
N PHE A 165 -6.71 19.67 21.41
CA PHE A 165 -7.25 20.67 22.32
C PHE A 165 -7.65 21.93 21.57
N HIS A 166 -8.95 22.18 21.39
CA HIS A 166 -9.42 23.42 20.77
C HIS A 166 -9.19 24.66 21.66
N SER A 167 -8.91 24.47 22.95
CA SER A 167 -8.47 25.54 23.87
C SER A 167 -7.01 25.96 23.66
N ASN A 168 -6.21 25.13 22.97
CA ASN A 168 -4.81 25.43 22.66
C ASN A 168 -4.73 26.20 21.33
N PRO A 169 -4.19 27.43 21.28
CA PRO A 169 -4.18 28.23 20.05
C PRO A 169 -3.48 27.56 18.86
N ARG A 170 -2.44 26.73 19.10
CA ARG A 170 -1.73 26.02 18.04
C ARG A 170 -2.58 24.89 17.47
N GLU A 171 -3.18 24.08 18.34
CA GLU A 171 -4.03 22.96 17.89
C GLU A 171 -5.36 23.45 17.34
N GLU A 172 -5.94 24.53 17.88
CA GLU A 172 -7.10 25.21 17.30
C GLU A 172 -6.83 25.66 15.85
N ALA A 173 -5.67 26.29 15.60
CA ALA A 173 -5.29 26.72 14.26
C ALA A 173 -5.25 25.54 13.27
N LEU A 174 -4.75 24.38 13.71
CA LEU A 174 -4.76 23.15 12.92
C LEU A 174 -6.19 22.63 12.70
N LEU A 175 -6.99 22.51 13.76
CA LEU A 175 -8.37 22.02 13.73
C LEU A 175 -9.29 22.84 12.82
N LYS A 176 -9.00 24.12 12.61
CA LYS A 176 -9.71 24.98 11.63
C LYS A 176 -9.38 24.66 10.17
N THR A 177 -8.28 23.98 9.87
CA THR A 177 -7.92 23.62 8.49
C THR A 177 -8.64 22.37 8.00
N THR A 178 -9.05 22.40 6.72
CA THR A 178 -9.64 21.25 6.02
C THR A 178 -8.68 20.06 5.99
N ASP A 179 -7.41 20.29 5.67
CA ASP A 179 -6.41 19.23 5.54
C ASP A 179 -6.17 18.49 6.85
N PHE A 180 -6.15 19.20 7.98
CA PHE A 180 -5.96 18.56 9.28
C PHE A 180 -7.17 17.71 9.69
N ARG A 181 -8.39 18.18 9.45
CA ARG A 181 -9.61 17.38 9.70
C ARG A 181 -9.70 16.16 8.78
N GLN A 182 -9.29 16.30 7.51
CA GLN A 182 -9.14 15.18 6.58
C GLN A 182 -8.13 14.16 7.08
N LYS A 183 -6.97 14.63 7.56
CA LYS A 183 -5.92 13.78 8.12
C LYS A 183 -6.37 13.01 9.37
N ILE A 184 -7.16 13.63 10.24
CA ILE A 184 -7.78 12.96 11.39
C ILE A 184 -8.71 11.84 10.89
N ALA A 185 -9.59 12.11 9.93
CA ALA A 185 -10.49 11.11 9.38
C ALA A 185 -9.74 9.92 8.74
N GLU A 186 -8.69 10.17 7.96
CA GLU A 186 -7.87 9.13 7.36
C GLU A 186 -7.15 8.27 8.41
N ALA A 187 -6.63 8.90 9.47
CA ALA A 187 -5.96 8.20 10.56
C ALA A 187 -6.93 7.30 11.34
N ILE A 188 -8.14 7.78 11.65
CA ILE A 188 -9.18 6.94 12.28
C ILE A 188 -9.53 5.77 11.37
N ALA A 189 -9.73 6.01 10.07
CA ALA A 189 -10.03 4.94 9.12
C ALA A 189 -8.94 3.88 9.04
N LEU A 190 -7.68 4.30 9.02
CA LEU A 190 -6.54 3.39 9.02
C LEU A 190 -6.42 2.60 10.32
N GLY A 191 -6.64 3.25 11.47
CA GLY A 191 -6.64 2.59 12.78
C GLY A 191 -7.70 1.49 12.86
N LEU A 192 -8.93 1.75 12.38
CA LEU A 192 -10.00 0.75 12.36
C LEU A 192 -9.70 -0.42 11.41
N LYS A 193 -9.16 -0.13 10.22
CA LYS A 193 -8.74 -1.18 9.28
C LYS A 193 -7.72 -2.13 9.91
N LYS A 194 -6.71 -1.57 10.60
CA LYS A 194 -5.71 -2.36 11.32
C LYS A 194 -6.31 -3.16 12.47
N ALA A 195 -7.16 -2.54 13.28
CA ALA A 195 -7.79 -3.19 14.43
C ALA A 195 -8.64 -4.40 14.01
N TYR A 196 -9.44 -4.26 12.95
CA TYR A 196 -10.26 -5.37 12.47
C TYR A 196 -9.51 -6.36 11.58
N LYS A 197 -8.20 -6.12 11.34
CA LYS A 197 -7.43 -6.85 10.32
C LYS A 197 -8.15 -6.88 8.98
N GLU A 198 -8.93 -5.83 8.73
CA GLU A 198 -9.43 -5.44 7.43
C GLU A 198 -8.25 -4.80 6.69
N ASP A 199 -7.16 -5.57 6.56
CA ASP A 199 -6.38 -5.52 5.34
C ASP A 199 -7.35 -5.81 4.20
N ASP A 200 -7.03 -5.35 3.01
CA ASP A 200 -7.70 -5.70 1.74
C ASP A 200 -7.69 -7.24 1.43
N GLN A 201 -7.53 -8.13 2.43
CA GLN A 201 -7.43 -9.58 2.28
C GLN A 201 -8.68 -10.24 1.68
N ASP A 202 -9.86 -9.60 1.77
CA ASP A 202 -11.07 -10.07 1.07
C ASP A 202 -11.25 -9.44 -0.32
N ARG A 203 -10.43 -8.44 -0.69
CA ARG A 203 -10.43 -7.85 -2.03
C ARG A 203 -9.17 -8.25 -2.78
N LEU A 204 -9.24 -9.43 -3.38
CA LEU A 204 -8.16 -9.94 -4.22
C LEU A 204 -7.86 -9.00 -5.39
N THR A 205 -6.57 -8.78 -5.66
CA THR A 205 -6.08 -7.85 -6.67
C THR A 205 -5.89 -8.57 -7.99
N PHE A 206 -6.71 -8.27 -9.01
CA PHE A 206 -6.56 -8.89 -10.32
C PHE A 206 -5.21 -8.58 -10.96
N ILE A 207 -4.58 -9.58 -11.60
CA ILE A 207 -3.36 -9.42 -12.40
C ILE A 207 -3.69 -8.90 -13.80
N ILE A 208 -4.82 -9.32 -14.38
CA ILE A 208 -5.31 -8.85 -15.68
C ILE A 208 -6.18 -7.60 -15.48
N GLY A 209 -5.93 -6.55 -16.26
CA GLY A 209 -6.70 -5.32 -16.25
C GLY A 209 -5.85 -4.08 -16.49
N GLU A 210 -6.50 -2.92 -16.33
CA GLU A 210 -5.83 -1.62 -16.40
C GLU A 210 -5.08 -1.31 -15.12
N ALA A 211 -3.97 -0.57 -15.25
CA ALA A 211 -3.22 -0.07 -14.10
C ALA A 211 -4.10 0.84 -13.23
N THR A 212 -3.98 0.72 -11.91
CA THR A 212 -4.57 1.70 -10.97
C THR A 212 -3.63 2.89 -10.78
N ALA A 213 -2.31 2.65 -10.74
CA ALA A 213 -1.33 3.73 -10.73
C ALA A 213 -1.22 4.38 -12.12
N THR A 214 -0.96 5.69 -12.17
CA THR A 214 -0.60 6.33 -13.45
C THR A 214 0.86 6.06 -13.80
N ARG A 215 1.19 6.15 -15.11
CA ARG A 215 2.57 5.99 -15.59
C ARG A 215 3.50 7.03 -14.94
N GLU A 216 3.03 8.27 -14.81
CA GLU A 216 3.75 9.39 -14.20
C GLU A 216 3.98 9.16 -12.70
N GLN A 217 2.96 8.66 -11.99
CA GLN A 217 3.06 8.30 -10.58
C GLN A 217 4.10 7.20 -10.36
N ALA A 218 4.07 6.16 -11.19
CA ALA A 218 5.05 5.06 -11.15
C ALA A 218 6.47 5.53 -11.48
N ARG A 219 6.65 6.40 -12.47
CA ARG A 219 7.94 7.03 -12.78
C ARG A 219 8.47 7.80 -11.58
N ALA A 220 7.67 8.69 -11.01
CA ALA A 220 8.11 9.51 -9.88
C ALA A 220 8.46 8.66 -8.65
N TRP A 221 7.63 7.65 -8.35
CA TRP A 221 7.85 6.72 -7.26
C TRP A 221 9.15 5.92 -7.44
N LEU A 222 9.37 5.36 -8.64
CA LEU A 222 10.56 4.59 -8.91
C LEU A 222 11.82 5.47 -8.98
N GLN A 223 11.73 6.66 -9.57
CA GLN A 223 12.84 7.61 -9.65
C GLN A 223 13.41 7.95 -8.26
N GLN A 224 12.54 8.06 -7.25
CA GLN A 224 12.98 8.29 -5.87
C GLN A 224 13.73 7.09 -5.27
N LYS A 225 13.38 5.86 -5.66
CA LYS A 225 13.86 4.62 -5.03
C LYS A 225 15.03 3.97 -5.78
N ALA A 226 15.03 4.06 -7.10
CA ALA A 226 15.97 3.44 -8.02
C ALA A 226 16.15 4.35 -9.27
N PRO A 227 16.85 5.50 -9.12
CA PRO A 227 16.91 6.54 -10.14
C PRO A 227 17.46 6.05 -11.49
N ASP A 228 18.42 5.13 -11.47
CA ASP A 228 19.04 4.59 -12.69
C ASP A 228 18.12 3.63 -13.47
N TRP A 229 16.98 3.26 -12.88
CA TRP A 229 16.05 2.26 -13.41
C TRP A 229 14.68 2.85 -13.79
N GLY A 230 14.51 4.18 -13.70
CA GLY A 230 13.24 4.86 -14.00
C GLY A 230 12.66 4.54 -15.38
N PHE A 231 13.53 4.30 -16.38
CA PHE A 231 13.13 3.94 -17.74
C PHE A 231 12.36 2.60 -17.82
N LEU A 232 12.50 1.70 -16.82
CA LEU A 232 11.76 0.44 -16.81
C LEU A 232 10.26 0.64 -16.70
N VAL A 233 9.78 1.73 -16.09
CA VAL A 233 8.34 2.03 -16.00
C VAL A 233 7.71 2.06 -17.38
N ASP A 234 8.39 2.66 -18.36
CA ASP A 234 7.88 2.77 -19.73
C ASP A 234 7.83 1.42 -20.43
N LEU A 235 8.88 0.62 -20.28
CA LEU A 235 8.88 -0.75 -20.80
C LEU A 235 7.77 -1.60 -20.19
N TYR A 236 7.53 -1.52 -18.88
CA TYR A 236 6.44 -2.25 -18.24
C TYR A 236 5.07 -1.80 -18.75
N TRP A 237 4.82 -0.49 -18.84
CA TRP A 237 3.54 0.02 -19.33
C TRP A 237 3.28 -0.33 -20.79
N ASP A 238 4.27 -0.17 -21.67
CA ASP A 238 4.11 -0.41 -23.09
C ASP A 238 3.90 -1.91 -23.35
N ILE A 239 4.77 -2.77 -22.80
CA ILE A 239 4.72 -4.21 -23.04
C ILE A 239 3.52 -4.88 -22.36
N ALA A 240 3.23 -4.55 -21.09
CA ALA A 240 2.17 -5.26 -20.35
C ALA A 240 0.77 -5.02 -20.93
N SER A 241 0.56 -3.84 -21.54
CA SER A 241 -0.71 -3.50 -22.20
C SER A 241 -1.07 -4.47 -23.32
N GLU A 242 -0.08 -4.98 -24.07
CA GLU A 242 -0.28 -5.96 -25.15
C GLU A 242 -0.80 -7.31 -24.63
N TYR A 243 -0.60 -7.60 -23.35
CA TYR A 243 -1.03 -8.83 -22.67
C TYR A 243 -2.23 -8.61 -21.74
N ARG A 244 -2.74 -7.36 -21.62
CA ARG A 244 -3.72 -6.94 -20.62
C ARG A 244 -3.27 -7.22 -19.18
N ILE A 245 -1.97 -7.28 -18.94
CA ILE A 245 -1.41 -7.43 -17.60
C ILE A 245 -1.23 -6.05 -17.01
N ARG A 246 -1.59 -5.91 -15.74
CA ARG A 246 -1.42 -4.68 -14.99
C ARG A 246 0.07 -4.33 -14.86
N PRO A 247 0.55 -3.22 -15.46
CA PRO A 247 1.97 -2.87 -15.41
C PRO A 247 2.41 -2.38 -14.03
N ASP A 248 1.51 -1.79 -13.24
CA ASP A 248 1.77 -1.38 -11.86
C ASP A 248 2.07 -2.59 -10.97
N ILE A 249 1.31 -3.68 -11.12
CA ILE A 249 1.58 -4.96 -10.43
C ILE A 249 2.91 -5.57 -10.86
N ALA A 250 3.15 -5.69 -12.17
CA ALA A 250 4.38 -6.28 -12.69
C ALA A 250 5.62 -5.48 -12.24
N LEU A 251 5.53 -4.15 -12.23
CA LEU A 251 6.59 -3.30 -11.71
C LEU A 251 6.81 -3.51 -10.20
N CYS A 252 5.74 -3.55 -9.40
CA CYS A 252 5.81 -3.81 -7.96
C CYS A 252 6.43 -5.19 -7.65
N GLN A 253 6.05 -6.23 -8.39
CA GLN A 253 6.68 -7.55 -8.28
C GLN A 253 8.16 -7.49 -8.64
N ALA A 254 8.54 -6.80 -9.72
CA ALA A 254 9.94 -6.65 -10.10
C ALA A 254 10.76 -5.91 -9.02
N CYS A 255 10.20 -4.86 -8.42
CA CYS A 255 10.80 -4.16 -7.28
C CYS A 255 10.97 -5.08 -6.07
N LYS A 256 10.02 -5.99 -5.81
CA LYS A 256 10.15 -6.99 -4.75
C LYS A 256 11.27 -7.98 -5.03
N GLU A 257 11.28 -8.58 -6.20
CA GLU A 257 12.24 -9.62 -6.61
C GLU A 257 13.69 -9.09 -6.65
N THR A 258 13.88 -7.84 -7.05
CA THR A 258 15.21 -7.24 -7.22
C THR A 258 15.63 -6.34 -6.05
N GLY A 259 14.74 -6.14 -5.07
CA GLY A 259 14.94 -5.19 -3.98
C GLY A 259 15.09 -3.75 -4.46
N PHE A 260 14.17 -3.28 -5.33
CA PHE A 260 14.23 -2.01 -6.08
C PHE A 260 15.46 -1.93 -7.00
N PHE A 261 15.66 -2.97 -7.82
CA PHE A 261 16.72 -3.06 -8.82
C PHE A 261 18.14 -2.89 -8.25
N ARG A 262 18.33 -3.21 -6.97
CA ARG A 262 19.65 -3.28 -6.32
C ARG A 262 20.33 -4.63 -6.54
N PHE A 263 19.56 -5.67 -6.88
CA PHE A 263 20.04 -7.02 -7.18
C PHE A 263 20.92 -7.61 -6.07
N GLY A 264 20.49 -7.49 -4.81
CA GLY A 264 21.21 -8.07 -3.66
C GLY A 264 21.11 -9.58 -3.52
N GLY A 265 20.56 -10.28 -4.51
CA GLY A 265 20.33 -11.72 -4.51
C GLY A 265 21.23 -12.47 -5.49
N ILE A 266 20.79 -13.66 -5.89
CA ILE A 266 21.56 -14.55 -6.79
C ILE A 266 21.49 -14.15 -8.26
N VAL A 267 20.53 -13.30 -8.64
CA VAL A 267 20.37 -12.77 -10.01
C VAL A 267 21.06 -11.41 -10.11
N GLN A 268 21.81 -11.21 -11.20
CA GLN A 268 22.63 -10.03 -11.45
C GLN A 268 21.97 -9.05 -12.43
N PRO A 269 22.27 -7.73 -12.35
CA PRO A 269 21.66 -6.72 -13.22
C PRO A 269 21.85 -6.98 -14.72
N TRP A 270 23.02 -7.50 -15.12
CA TRP A 270 23.35 -7.78 -16.52
C TRP A 270 22.53 -8.92 -17.14
N GLN A 271 21.83 -9.72 -16.33
CA GLN A 271 20.97 -10.80 -16.82
C GLN A 271 19.65 -10.29 -17.41
N ASN A 272 19.30 -9.02 -17.19
CA ASN A 272 17.99 -8.45 -17.53
C ASN A 272 16.81 -9.27 -16.97
N ASN A 273 17.02 -9.99 -15.87
CA ASN A 273 16.03 -10.88 -15.25
C ASN A 273 15.43 -10.18 -14.03
N PHE A 274 14.33 -9.46 -14.25
CA PHE A 274 13.72 -8.59 -13.24
C PHE A 274 12.74 -9.30 -12.29
N CYS A 275 12.51 -10.59 -12.47
CA CYS A 275 11.53 -11.35 -11.68
C CYS A 275 12.02 -12.74 -11.22
N GLY A 276 13.34 -12.99 -11.30
CA GLY A 276 13.93 -14.22 -10.81
C GLY A 276 13.64 -15.47 -11.64
N LEU A 277 13.29 -15.34 -12.92
CA LEU A 277 12.93 -16.48 -13.77
C LEU A 277 14.06 -17.51 -13.81
N GLY A 278 13.76 -18.73 -13.36
CA GLY A 278 14.71 -19.85 -13.32
C GLY A 278 15.75 -19.79 -12.20
N ALA A 279 15.68 -18.82 -11.29
CA ALA A 279 16.62 -18.70 -10.18
C ALA A 279 16.20 -19.58 -8.99
N THR A 280 16.28 -20.90 -9.15
CA THR A 280 15.77 -21.89 -8.17
C THR A 280 16.74 -22.20 -7.02
N GLY A 281 17.68 -21.30 -6.72
CA GLY A 281 18.73 -21.51 -5.72
C GLY A 281 19.89 -22.42 -6.14
N GLN A 282 19.77 -23.11 -7.28
CA GLN A 282 20.87 -23.87 -7.90
C GLN A 282 21.39 -23.11 -9.12
N VAL A 283 22.69 -23.22 -9.38
CA VAL A 283 23.28 -22.70 -10.62
C VAL A 283 22.85 -23.57 -11.80
N SER A 284 22.73 -22.99 -12.99
CA SER A 284 22.49 -23.75 -14.20
C SER A 284 23.73 -24.58 -14.58
N ASP A 285 23.51 -25.73 -15.19
CA ASP A 285 24.53 -26.56 -15.83
C ASP A 285 24.85 -26.12 -17.28
N GLY A 286 24.11 -25.14 -17.80
CA GLY A 286 24.17 -24.69 -19.19
C GLY A 286 23.25 -25.46 -20.15
N ASN A 287 22.63 -26.56 -19.71
CA ASN A 287 21.77 -27.43 -20.52
C ASN A 287 20.29 -27.35 -20.11
N THR A 288 19.94 -26.40 -19.24
CA THR A 288 18.55 -26.17 -18.80
C THR A 288 17.65 -25.90 -20.02
N PRO A 289 16.58 -26.70 -20.24
CA PRO A 289 15.71 -26.52 -21.41
C PRO A 289 15.01 -25.17 -21.43
N LEU A 290 14.89 -24.56 -22.61
CA LEU A 290 14.16 -23.29 -22.82
C LEU A 290 12.64 -23.47 -22.94
N LEU A 291 12.16 -24.71 -23.07
CA LEU A 291 10.74 -25.08 -23.08
C LEU A 291 9.88 -24.25 -24.06
N GLY A 292 10.45 -23.97 -25.24
CA GLY A 292 9.83 -23.22 -26.32
C GLY A 292 10.18 -21.73 -26.36
N ALA A 293 10.91 -21.20 -25.38
CA ALA A 293 11.40 -19.82 -25.45
C ALA A 293 12.48 -19.66 -26.54
N ASP A 294 12.51 -18.49 -27.18
CA ASP A 294 13.41 -18.19 -28.29
C ASP A 294 14.90 -18.27 -27.88
N PRO A 295 15.69 -19.21 -28.44
CA PRO A 295 17.09 -19.40 -28.08
C PRO A 295 17.99 -18.24 -28.47
N ASN A 296 17.55 -17.36 -29.38
CA ASN A 296 18.32 -16.17 -29.75
C ASN A 296 18.19 -15.04 -28.73
N ARG A 297 17.18 -15.11 -27.85
CA ARG A 297 16.82 -14.04 -26.90
C ARG A 297 16.93 -14.45 -25.45
N VAL A 298 16.89 -15.76 -25.18
CA VAL A 298 16.88 -16.34 -23.84
C VAL A 298 17.91 -17.46 -23.76
N ARG A 299 18.72 -17.45 -22.71
CA ARG A 299 19.68 -18.54 -22.47
C ARG A 299 19.85 -18.82 -20.97
N PHE A 300 20.31 -20.02 -20.67
CA PHE A 300 20.90 -20.36 -19.39
C PHE A 300 22.41 -20.51 -19.58
N GLN A 301 23.19 -20.19 -18.56
CA GLN A 301 24.65 -20.28 -18.61
C GLN A 301 25.15 -21.11 -17.44
N LYS A 302 26.10 -22.01 -17.72
CA LYS A 302 26.77 -22.80 -16.68
C LYS A 302 27.27 -21.89 -15.56
N GLU A 303 27.05 -22.30 -14.32
CA GLU A 303 27.44 -21.59 -13.08
C GLU A 303 26.72 -20.25 -12.85
N VAL A 304 25.71 -19.91 -13.65
CA VAL A 304 24.88 -18.72 -13.46
C VAL A 304 23.50 -19.13 -12.94
N HIS A 305 22.98 -18.38 -11.96
CA HIS A 305 21.62 -18.56 -11.47
C HIS A 305 20.60 -17.88 -12.38
N GLY A 306 19.54 -18.59 -12.75
CA GLY A 306 18.43 -18.02 -13.51
C GLY A 306 18.71 -17.78 -15.00
N ALA A 307 17.64 -17.39 -15.70
CA ALA A 307 17.67 -17.07 -17.12
C ALA A 307 18.39 -15.74 -17.38
N ILE A 308 18.97 -15.62 -18.57
CA ILE A 308 19.62 -14.42 -19.11
C ILE A 308 18.84 -13.99 -20.34
N PHE A 309 18.46 -12.71 -20.39
CA PHE A 309 17.75 -12.10 -21.51
C PHE A 309 18.64 -11.12 -22.25
N ILE A 310 18.59 -11.14 -23.59
CA ILE A 310 19.50 -10.38 -24.45
C ILE A 310 19.43 -8.86 -24.22
N ASP A 311 18.25 -8.35 -23.88
CA ASP A 311 18.03 -6.95 -23.55
C ASP A 311 16.92 -6.79 -22.49
N ARG A 312 16.74 -5.55 -22.04
CA ARG A 312 15.80 -5.19 -20.98
C ARG A 312 14.34 -5.41 -21.41
N ALA A 313 14.00 -5.11 -22.67
CA ALA A 313 12.65 -5.30 -23.19
C ALA A 313 12.27 -6.80 -23.19
N THR A 314 13.20 -7.66 -23.61
CA THR A 314 13.06 -9.12 -23.58
C THR A 314 12.86 -9.62 -22.15
N GLY A 315 13.63 -9.09 -21.20
CA GLY A 315 13.50 -9.42 -19.78
C GLY A 315 12.14 -9.03 -19.17
N VAL A 316 11.67 -7.82 -19.48
CA VAL A 316 10.34 -7.34 -19.06
C VAL A 316 9.24 -8.18 -19.73
N GLU A 317 9.33 -8.45 -21.02
CA GLU A 317 8.32 -9.25 -21.72
C GLU A 317 8.27 -10.70 -21.22
N ALA A 318 9.41 -11.31 -20.92
CA ALA A 318 9.45 -12.64 -20.29
C ALA A 318 8.78 -12.65 -18.90
N HIS A 319 8.94 -11.58 -18.11
CA HIS A 319 8.23 -11.39 -16.85
C HIS A 319 6.71 -11.32 -17.09
N ILE A 320 6.27 -10.44 -18.01
CA ILE A 320 4.85 -10.28 -18.35
C ILE A 320 4.23 -11.59 -18.85
N GLN A 321 4.92 -12.34 -19.71
CA GLN A 321 4.45 -13.64 -20.19
C GLN A 321 4.32 -14.66 -19.07
N HIS A 322 5.19 -14.63 -18.07
CA HIS A 322 5.09 -15.53 -16.92
C HIS A 322 3.89 -15.18 -16.03
N LEU A 323 3.65 -13.89 -15.77
CA LEU A 323 2.44 -13.42 -15.10
C LEU A 323 1.17 -13.78 -15.88
N PHE A 324 1.20 -13.60 -17.20
CA PHE A 324 0.12 -13.99 -18.11
C PHE A 324 -0.17 -15.50 -18.02
N ALA A 325 0.86 -16.33 -17.84
CA ALA A 325 0.68 -17.77 -17.63
C ALA A 325 -0.05 -18.12 -16.34
N TYR A 326 0.24 -17.41 -15.26
CA TYR A 326 -0.50 -17.56 -14.01
C TYR A 326 -1.94 -17.04 -14.13
N ALA A 327 -2.14 -15.91 -14.79
CA ALA A 327 -3.42 -15.21 -14.79
C ALA A 327 -4.48 -15.77 -15.73
N THR A 328 -4.10 -16.42 -16.85
CA THR A 328 -5.06 -16.90 -17.84
C THR A 328 -4.65 -18.20 -18.54
N LYS A 329 -5.62 -18.84 -19.20
CA LYS A 329 -5.44 -19.99 -20.10
C LYS A 329 -5.36 -19.60 -21.57
N GLU A 330 -5.51 -18.31 -21.89
CA GLU A 330 -5.40 -17.82 -23.26
C GLU A 330 -4.01 -18.07 -23.86
N ASN A 331 -3.93 -18.19 -25.18
CA ASN A 331 -2.64 -18.22 -25.87
C ASN A 331 -1.95 -16.84 -25.79
N LEU A 332 -0.65 -16.79 -26.07
CA LEU A 332 0.04 -15.51 -26.23
C LEU A 332 -0.69 -14.62 -27.26
N PRO A 333 -0.70 -13.29 -27.08
CA PRO A 333 -1.23 -12.38 -28.08
C PRO A 333 -0.61 -12.62 -29.46
N GLY A 334 -1.38 -12.36 -30.52
CA GLY A 334 -0.95 -12.63 -31.89
C GLY A 334 0.38 -11.96 -32.24
N GLY A 335 1.30 -12.69 -32.86
CA GLY A 335 2.62 -12.20 -33.27
C GLY A 335 3.68 -12.17 -32.17
N LYS A 336 3.32 -12.51 -30.92
CA LYS A 336 4.29 -12.60 -29.83
C LYS A 336 5.10 -13.90 -29.87
N VAL A 337 6.41 -13.77 -29.67
CA VAL A 337 7.33 -14.89 -29.52
C VAL A 337 7.39 -15.28 -28.05
N LEU A 338 7.48 -16.58 -27.75
CA LEU A 338 7.63 -17.05 -26.37
C LEU A 338 9.04 -16.71 -25.84
N LEU A 339 9.10 -16.03 -24.70
CA LEU A 339 10.32 -15.57 -24.05
C LEU A 339 10.45 -16.04 -22.60
N SER A 340 9.34 -16.36 -21.92
CA SER A 340 9.43 -16.98 -20.60
C SER A 340 9.80 -18.47 -20.75
N PRO A 341 11.01 -18.90 -20.31
CA PRO A 341 11.44 -20.30 -20.42
C PRO A 341 10.70 -21.22 -19.44
N ARG A 342 9.79 -20.66 -18.63
CA ARG A 342 8.99 -21.38 -17.64
C ARG A 342 7.49 -21.27 -17.90
N PHE A 343 7.08 -20.66 -19.01
CA PHE A 343 5.68 -20.46 -19.37
C PHE A 343 4.86 -21.75 -19.36
N ASN A 344 5.44 -22.83 -19.91
CA ASN A 344 4.82 -24.14 -20.01
C ASN A 344 4.94 -24.99 -18.73
N LEU A 345 5.67 -24.52 -17.71
CA LEU A 345 5.73 -25.16 -16.39
C LEU A 345 4.62 -24.68 -15.45
N VAL A 346 3.99 -23.54 -15.77
CA VAL A 346 2.91 -22.98 -14.96
C VAL A 346 1.63 -23.77 -15.21
N LYS A 347 0.91 -24.13 -14.15
CA LYS A 347 -0.50 -24.54 -14.26
C LYS A 347 -1.30 -23.32 -14.72
N ARG A 348 -1.56 -23.22 -16.02
CA ARG A 348 -2.16 -22.04 -16.67
C ARG A 348 -3.45 -21.59 -16.00
N GLY A 349 -3.57 -20.29 -15.73
CA GLY A 349 -4.75 -19.70 -15.08
C GLY A 349 -4.93 -20.07 -13.61
N SER A 350 -3.87 -20.53 -12.94
CA SER A 350 -3.93 -20.92 -11.52
C SER A 350 -3.94 -19.74 -10.55
N ALA A 351 -3.55 -18.54 -10.96
CA ALA A 351 -3.55 -17.35 -10.11
C ALA A 351 -4.04 -16.12 -10.89
N GLN A 352 -5.35 -15.85 -10.84
CA GLN A 352 -5.95 -14.64 -11.41
C GLN A 352 -5.65 -13.38 -10.59
N TYR A 353 -5.27 -13.58 -9.33
CA TYR A 353 -5.04 -12.54 -8.34
C TYR A 353 -3.60 -12.55 -7.85
N VAL A 354 -3.05 -11.37 -7.54
CA VAL A 354 -1.67 -11.19 -7.09
C VAL A 354 -1.40 -11.99 -5.82
N GLU A 355 -2.35 -12.01 -4.89
CA GLU A 355 -2.29 -12.72 -3.62
C GLU A 355 -2.13 -14.23 -3.83
N HIS A 356 -2.70 -14.78 -4.91
CA HIS A 356 -2.59 -16.19 -5.29
C HIS A 356 -1.27 -16.53 -6.00
N LEU A 357 -0.35 -15.57 -6.19
CA LEU A 357 1.01 -15.87 -6.63
C LEU A 357 1.81 -16.56 -5.51
N GLY A 358 1.42 -16.43 -4.24
CA GLY A 358 1.91 -17.27 -3.15
C GLY A 358 1.19 -18.61 -3.12
N ALA A 359 1.91 -19.73 -3.16
CA ALA A 359 1.28 -21.05 -3.19
C ALA A 359 0.45 -21.36 -1.93
N ALA A 360 0.83 -20.82 -0.77
CA ALA A 360 0.13 -20.98 0.50
C ALA A 360 -1.25 -20.29 0.51
N GLU A 361 -1.38 -19.15 -0.18
CA GLU A 361 -2.62 -18.39 -0.30
C GLU A 361 -3.43 -18.75 -1.55
N ASN A 362 -2.88 -19.56 -2.46
CA ASN A 362 -3.58 -19.99 -3.66
C ASN A 362 -4.46 -21.22 -3.38
N PRO A 363 -5.78 -21.18 -3.68
CA PRO A 363 -6.67 -22.33 -3.54
C PRO A 363 -6.24 -23.58 -4.35
N SER A 364 -5.45 -23.40 -5.41
CA SER A 364 -4.89 -24.50 -6.20
C SER A 364 -3.63 -25.14 -5.59
N GLY A 365 -3.08 -24.58 -4.51
CA GLY A 365 -1.84 -25.03 -3.86
C GLY A 365 -0.57 -24.84 -4.70
N VAL A 366 -0.64 -24.05 -5.77
CA VAL A 366 0.49 -23.73 -6.66
C VAL A 366 0.65 -22.21 -6.75
N GLY A 367 1.84 -21.73 -7.05
CA GLY A 367 2.08 -20.29 -7.14
C GLY A 367 3.46 -19.98 -7.69
N TRP A 368 3.68 -18.70 -7.99
CA TRP A 368 4.99 -18.15 -8.36
C TRP A 368 6.05 -18.46 -7.31
N ALA A 369 5.69 -18.30 -6.03
CA ALA A 369 6.55 -18.59 -4.90
C ALA A 369 6.03 -19.79 -4.10
N TYR A 370 6.93 -20.68 -3.69
CA TYR A 370 6.63 -21.85 -2.85
C TYR A 370 7.55 -21.91 -1.62
N PRO A 371 7.01 -22.12 -0.39
CA PRO A 371 5.60 -22.21 -0.06
C PRO A 371 4.87 -20.87 -0.22
N GLY A 372 5.59 -19.76 -0.35
CA GLY A 372 5.02 -18.49 -0.81
C GLY A 372 4.17 -17.74 0.19
N VAL A 373 4.25 -18.07 1.49
CA VAL A 373 3.49 -17.39 2.56
C VAL A 373 3.70 -15.87 2.48
N ASP A 374 2.61 -15.11 2.44
CA ASP A 374 2.56 -13.64 2.32
C ASP A 374 3.22 -13.08 1.04
N TYR A 375 3.59 -13.92 0.06
CA TYR A 375 4.30 -13.46 -1.13
C TYR A 375 3.48 -12.46 -1.94
N GLY A 376 2.28 -12.86 -2.37
CA GLY A 376 1.41 -12.00 -3.17
C GLY A 376 0.86 -10.82 -2.36
N LYS A 377 0.45 -11.07 -1.12
CA LYS A 377 -0.04 -10.05 -0.19
C LYS A 377 0.98 -8.95 0.05
N SER A 378 2.26 -9.29 0.23
CA SER A 378 3.32 -8.28 0.39
C SER A 378 3.59 -7.48 -0.88
N ILE A 379 3.37 -8.02 -2.09
CA ILE A 379 3.44 -7.20 -3.33
C ILE A 379 2.39 -6.09 -3.28
N VAL A 380 1.16 -6.43 -2.86
CA VAL A 380 0.08 -5.45 -2.75
C VAL A 380 0.38 -4.46 -1.62
N ARG A 381 0.52 -4.94 -0.39
CA ARG A 381 0.70 -4.13 0.83
C ARG A 381 1.97 -3.29 0.82
N ASP A 382 3.11 -3.88 0.46
CA ASP A 382 4.41 -3.23 0.67
C ASP A 382 4.90 -2.44 -0.55
N TYR A 383 4.29 -2.64 -1.72
CA TYR A 383 4.68 -1.99 -2.97
C TYR A 383 3.52 -1.27 -3.65
N LEU A 384 2.44 -1.98 -4.01
CA LEU A 384 1.33 -1.36 -4.75
C LEU A 384 0.65 -0.26 -3.94
N ASP A 385 0.26 -0.54 -2.70
CA ASP A 385 -0.40 0.46 -1.84
C ASP A 385 0.47 1.69 -1.65
N ARG A 386 1.79 1.49 -1.52
CA ARG A 386 2.76 2.59 -1.39
C ARG A 386 2.90 3.39 -2.67
N LEU A 387 2.83 2.73 -3.83
CA LEU A 387 2.81 3.39 -5.13
C LEU A 387 1.53 4.20 -5.30
N LEU A 388 0.36 3.65 -4.95
CA LEU A 388 -0.94 4.29 -5.16
C LEU A 388 -1.15 5.54 -4.29
N VAL A 389 -0.60 5.56 -3.07
CA VAL A 389 -0.63 6.75 -2.20
C VAL A 389 0.54 7.71 -2.45
N TYR A 390 1.47 7.37 -3.35
CA TYR A 390 2.59 8.24 -3.66
C TYR A 390 2.10 9.47 -4.41
N VAL A 391 2.20 10.63 -3.76
CA VAL A 391 1.99 11.93 -4.39
C VAL A 391 3.34 12.39 -4.93
N ALA A 392 3.46 12.45 -6.26
CA ALA A 392 4.66 12.97 -6.90
C ALA A 392 4.91 14.41 -6.42
N PRO A 393 6.15 14.79 -6.10
CA PRO A 393 6.47 16.19 -5.88
C PRO A 393 6.08 17.00 -7.13
N PRO A 394 5.69 18.29 -6.98
CA PRO A 394 5.34 19.12 -8.12
C PRO A 394 6.45 19.04 -9.16
N SER A 395 6.07 18.84 -10.42
CA SER A 395 7.03 18.80 -11.52
C SER A 395 7.92 20.03 -11.44
N PRO A 396 9.24 19.89 -11.62
CA PRO A 396 10.10 21.06 -11.73
C PRO A 396 9.54 21.97 -12.83
N PRO A 397 9.72 23.30 -12.72
CA PRO A 397 9.29 24.22 -13.75
C PRO A 397 9.82 23.76 -15.11
N PRO A 398 9.05 23.98 -16.20
CA PRO A 398 9.47 23.57 -17.53
C PRO A 398 10.87 24.11 -17.81
N LEU A 399 11.73 23.24 -18.34
CA LEU A 399 13.09 23.57 -18.71
C LEU A 399 13.05 24.77 -19.66
N ASN A 400 13.95 25.72 -19.44
CA ASN A 400 14.11 26.81 -20.40
C ASN A 400 14.69 26.26 -21.73
N PRO A 401 14.64 27.03 -22.83
CA PRO A 401 15.12 26.56 -24.13
C PRO A 401 16.59 26.11 -24.12
N GLU A 402 17.44 26.75 -23.31
CA GLU A 402 18.87 26.43 -23.19
C GLU A 402 19.08 25.07 -22.50
N GLN A 403 18.40 24.84 -21.37
CA GLN A 403 18.40 23.56 -20.67
C GLN A 403 17.84 22.43 -21.55
N THR A 404 16.83 22.73 -22.36
CA THR A 404 16.25 21.77 -23.31
C THR A 404 17.25 21.37 -24.38
N GLU A 405 17.99 22.34 -24.94
CA GLU A 405 19.02 22.08 -25.94
C GLU A 405 20.23 21.33 -25.34
N THR A 406 20.68 21.73 -24.14
CA THR A 406 21.76 21.01 -23.42
C THR A 406 21.39 19.56 -23.16
N ILE A 407 20.16 19.27 -22.73
CA ILE A 407 19.70 17.89 -22.53
C ILE A 407 19.67 17.11 -23.85
N ARG A 408 19.23 17.73 -24.95
CA ARG A 408 19.24 17.11 -26.28
C ARG A 408 20.67 16.75 -26.72
N GLU A 409 21.62 17.66 -26.53
CA GLU A 409 23.04 17.42 -26.83
C GLU A 409 23.62 16.27 -25.99
N LEU A 410 23.40 16.30 -24.67
CA LEU A 410 23.85 15.24 -23.76
C LEU A 410 23.24 13.88 -24.12
N GLN A 411 21.96 13.84 -24.47
CA GLN A 411 21.31 12.60 -24.95
C GLN A 411 21.93 12.08 -26.24
N SER A 412 22.28 12.97 -27.17
CA SER A 412 22.99 12.60 -28.40
C SER A 412 24.38 12.03 -28.08
N GLN A 413 25.12 12.65 -27.17
CA GLN A 413 26.43 12.17 -26.73
C GLN A 413 26.35 10.80 -26.04
N VAL A 414 25.37 10.60 -25.14
CA VAL A 414 25.13 9.30 -24.50
C VAL A 414 24.85 8.22 -25.54
N LYS A 415 24.00 8.51 -26.54
CA LYS A 415 23.71 7.56 -27.63
C LYS A 415 24.96 7.19 -28.43
N GLN A 416 25.82 8.17 -28.70
CA GLN A 416 27.09 7.94 -29.39
C GLN A 416 28.03 7.06 -28.54
N LEU A 417 28.22 7.38 -27.27
CA LEU A 417 29.05 6.60 -26.35
C LEU A 417 28.54 5.15 -26.19
N GLN A 418 27.22 4.95 -26.21
CA GLN A 418 26.63 3.60 -26.19
C GLN A 418 26.93 2.83 -27.48
N GLN A 419 26.94 3.48 -28.64
CA GLN A 419 27.33 2.85 -29.90
C GLN A 419 28.81 2.46 -29.90
N GLU A 420 29.70 3.34 -29.43
CA GLU A 420 31.13 3.07 -29.29
C GLU A 420 31.38 1.92 -28.30
N LEU A 421 30.69 1.90 -27.16
CA LEU A 421 30.79 0.82 -26.19
C LEU A 421 30.41 -0.54 -26.80
N ASN A 422 29.33 -0.59 -27.58
CA ASN A 422 28.91 -1.82 -28.28
C ASN A 422 29.94 -2.27 -29.32
N GLN A 423 30.54 -1.34 -30.07
CA GLN A 423 31.62 -1.68 -31.01
C GLN A 423 32.84 -2.26 -30.30
N ASN A 424 33.28 -1.62 -29.21
CA ASN A 424 34.40 -2.09 -28.41
C ASN A 424 34.16 -3.48 -27.81
N GLN A 425 32.92 -3.76 -27.36
CA GLN A 425 32.55 -5.09 -26.87
C GLN A 425 32.63 -6.16 -27.97
N ASN A 426 32.23 -5.83 -29.21
CA ASN A 426 32.35 -6.73 -30.34
C ASN A 426 33.80 -7.00 -30.73
N GLU A 427 34.67 -5.98 -30.70
CA GLU A 427 36.11 -6.16 -30.92
C GLU A 427 36.75 -7.02 -29.83
N LEU A 428 36.41 -6.77 -28.56
CA LEU A 428 36.92 -7.58 -27.44
C LEU A 428 36.51 -9.06 -27.60
N ALA A 429 35.29 -9.32 -28.08
CA ALA A 429 34.85 -10.68 -28.37
C ALA A 429 35.70 -11.34 -29.49
N ARG A 430 36.04 -10.60 -30.57
CA ARG A 430 36.94 -11.09 -31.62
C ARG A 430 38.34 -11.39 -31.10
N TYR A 431 38.91 -10.50 -30.28
CA TYR A 431 40.23 -10.73 -29.69
C TYR A 431 40.23 -11.96 -28.78
N ARG A 432 39.18 -12.17 -27.97
CA ARG A 432 39.04 -13.37 -27.15
C ARG A 432 38.99 -14.65 -27.99
N GLN A 433 38.28 -14.65 -29.12
CA GLN A 433 38.26 -15.78 -30.04
C GLN A 433 39.64 -16.05 -30.64
N ALA A 434 40.36 -15.01 -31.07
CA ALA A 434 41.71 -15.16 -31.62
C ALA A 434 42.70 -15.73 -30.58
N VAL A 435 42.66 -15.23 -29.34
CA VAL A 435 43.49 -15.75 -28.25
C VAL A 435 43.17 -17.22 -27.96
N ALA A 436 41.88 -17.59 -27.90
CA ALA A 436 41.47 -18.97 -27.67
C ALA A 436 41.99 -19.91 -28.77
N ALA A 437 41.88 -19.52 -30.04
CA ALA A 437 42.39 -20.29 -31.17
C ALA A 437 43.92 -20.50 -31.09
N ILE A 438 44.68 -19.45 -30.77
CA ILE A 438 46.14 -19.54 -30.59
C ILE A 438 46.49 -20.47 -29.43
N GLN A 439 45.78 -20.37 -28.30
CA GLN A 439 46.00 -21.24 -27.14
C GLN A 439 45.65 -22.71 -27.41
N GLU A 440 44.76 -22.99 -28.35
CA GLU A 440 44.44 -24.34 -28.79
C GLU A 440 45.55 -24.89 -29.67
N THR A 441 46.01 -24.13 -30.66
CA THR A 441 47.19 -24.51 -31.49
C THR A 441 48.44 -24.74 -30.63
N VAL A 442 48.70 -23.89 -29.62
CA VAL A 442 49.82 -24.09 -28.68
C VAL A 442 49.67 -25.35 -27.83
N ARG A 443 48.45 -25.83 -27.57
CA ARG A 443 48.20 -27.09 -26.84
C ARG A 443 48.32 -28.32 -27.73
N GLU A 444 48.07 -28.19 -29.03
CA GLU A 444 48.19 -29.27 -30.01
C GLU A 444 49.64 -29.56 -30.43
N LEU A 445 50.49 -28.53 -30.39
CA LEU A 445 51.95 -28.63 -30.59
C LEU A 445 52.64 -29.12 -29.31
#